data_AF-A0A966QG37-F1
#
_entry.id   AF-A0A966QG37-F1
#
_cell.length_a   1.000
_cell.length_b   1.000
_cell.length_c   1.000
_cell.angle_alpha   90.00
_cell.angle_beta   90.00
_cell.angle_gamma   90.00
#
_symmetry.space_group_name_H-M   'P 1'
#
loop_
_entity.id
_entity.type
_entity.pdbx_description
1 polymer ?
#
loop_
_entity_poly.entity_id
_entity_poly.type
_entity_poly.pdbx_seq_one_letter_code
_entity_poly.pdbx_strand_id
1 'polypeptide(L)'
;MMVGDELLAIDGERLRSSEQLAPLLSPAFAGRERRLVICRDDRLRELAITPGPVAVKAWSLVADPAASAAQVQARQRWLLLQAP
;
A
#
# COMPACT_ATOMS: atom_id res chain seq x y z
N MET A 1 6.14 9.75 12.92
CA MET A 1 5.26 10.66 12.14
C MET A 1 3.88 10.64 12.77
N MET A 2 3.17 11.76 12.76
CA MET A 2 1.82 11.92 13.29
C MET A 2 0.88 12.38 12.18
N VAL A 3 -0.42 12.19 12.38
CA VAL A 3 -1.43 12.81 11.51
C VAL A 3 -1.30 14.33 11.63
N GLY A 4 -1.35 15.02 10.48
CA GLY A 4 -1.13 16.46 10.38
C GLY A 4 0.30 16.86 10.05
N ASP A 5 1.27 15.94 10.11
CA ASP A 5 2.61 16.20 9.57
C ASP A 5 2.56 16.37 8.06
N GLU A 6 3.19 17.43 7.55
CA GLU A 6 3.42 17.59 6.12
C GLU A 6 4.77 16.97 5.75
N LEU A 7 4.77 16.02 4.80
CA LEU A 7 6.00 15.38 4.34
C LEU A 7 6.62 16.18 3.19
N LEU A 8 7.86 16.64 3.38
CA LEU A 8 8.54 17.55 2.46
C LEU A 8 9.67 16.89 1.67
N ALA A 9 10.36 15.89 2.23
CA ALA A 9 11.42 15.18 1.54
C ALA A 9 11.62 13.75 2.07
N ILE A 10 12.17 12.88 1.22
CA ILE A 10 12.62 11.52 1.56
C ILE A 10 14.05 11.36 1.04
N ASP A 11 15.00 10.97 1.89
CA ASP A 11 16.43 10.81 1.59
C ASP A 11 17.07 12.01 0.85
N GLY A 12 16.63 13.22 1.18
CA GLY A 12 17.10 14.45 0.55
C GLY A 12 16.40 14.80 -0.78
N GLU A 13 15.54 13.94 -1.31
CA GLU A 13 14.70 14.26 -2.46
C GLU A 13 13.45 15.03 -2.02
N ARG A 14 13.33 16.28 -2.47
CA ARG A 14 12.19 17.14 -2.16
C ARG A 14 10.94 16.68 -2.91
N LEU A 15 9.87 16.47 -2.15
CA LEU A 15 8.53 16.26 -2.67
C LEU A 15 7.86 17.60 -2.98
N ARG A 16 7.19 17.65 -4.12
CA ARG A 16 6.35 18.77 -4.58
C ARG A 16 4.90 18.35 -4.74
N SER A 17 4.64 17.05 -4.83
CA SER A 17 3.29 16.50 -4.95
C SER A 17 3.24 15.04 -4.50
N SER A 18 2.03 14.54 -4.24
CA SER A 18 1.78 13.16 -3.79
C SER A 18 2.21 12.11 -4.82
N GLU A 19 2.19 12.45 -6.10
CA GLU A 19 2.48 11.51 -7.20
C GLU A 19 3.95 11.05 -7.18
N GLN A 20 4.82 11.86 -6.57
CA GLN A 20 6.24 11.53 -6.41
C GLN A 20 6.49 10.48 -5.30
N LEU A 21 5.49 10.15 -4.48
CA LEU A 21 5.64 9.17 -3.40
C LEU A 21 5.76 7.73 -3.91
N ALA A 22 5.07 7.38 -4.99
CA ALA A 22 4.99 6.01 -5.48
C ALA A 22 6.36 5.33 -5.67
N PRO A 23 7.35 5.94 -6.37
CA PRO A 23 8.67 5.33 -6.51
C PRO A 23 9.42 5.24 -5.17
N LEU A 24 9.20 6.19 -4.26
CA LEU A 24 9.91 6.29 -2.97
C LEU A 24 9.35 5.32 -1.92
N LEU A 25 8.10 4.88 -2.08
CA LEU A 25 7.41 3.90 -1.23
C LEU A 25 7.49 2.46 -1.79
N SER A 26 8.40 2.20 -2.72
CA SER A 26 8.60 0.87 -3.29
C SER A 26 8.89 -0.18 -2.21
N PRO A 27 8.34 -1.42 -2.33
CA PRO A 27 8.67 -2.53 -1.45
C PRO A 27 10.17 -2.86 -1.39
N ALA A 28 10.95 -2.44 -2.40
CA ALA A 28 12.41 -2.58 -2.44
C ALA A 28 13.13 -1.90 -1.27
N PHE A 29 12.47 -0.95 -0.59
CA PHE A 29 13.01 -0.25 0.57
C PHE A 29 12.59 -0.85 1.92
N ALA A 30 11.81 -1.93 1.93
CA ALA A 30 11.44 -2.60 3.18
C ALA A 30 12.69 -3.06 3.95
N GLY A 31 12.70 -2.81 5.27
CA GLY A 31 13.82 -3.13 6.16
C GLY A 31 15.04 -2.21 6.02
N ARG A 32 15.01 -1.18 5.16
CA ARG A 32 16.10 -0.20 5.00
C ARG A 32 15.72 1.11 5.68
N GLU A 33 16.60 1.67 6.49
CA GLU A 33 16.37 2.99 7.10
C GLU A 33 16.25 4.06 5.99
N ARG A 34 15.28 4.95 6.15
CA ARG A 34 14.99 6.10 5.28
C ARG A 34 14.93 7.35 6.13
N ARG A 35 15.37 8.48 5.58
CA ARG A 35 15.27 9.78 6.24
C ARG A 35 14.10 10.56 5.69
N LEU A 36 13.27 11.11 6.56
CA LEU A 36 12.15 11.97 6.21
C LEU A 36 12.43 13.39 6.70
N VAL A 37 12.05 14.37 5.90
CA VAL A 37 11.89 15.76 6.34
C VAL A 37 10.40 16.05 6.40
N ILE A 38 9.91 16.44 7.57
CA ILE A 38 8.52 16.83 7.79
C ILE A 38 8.42 18.27 8.29
N CYS A 39 7.28 18.91 8.09
CA CYS A 39 6.87 20.13 8.77
C CYS A 39 5.77 19.82 9.81
N ARG A 40 5.93 20.37 11.02
CA ARG A 40 4.90 20.38 12.06
C ARG A 40 4.98 21.69 12.84
N ASP A 41 3.86 22.39 12.98
CA ASP A 41 3.77 23.67 13.70
C ASP A 41 4.83 24.69 13.20
N ASP A 42 4.92 24.82 11.87
CA ASP A 42 5.89 25.67 11.16
C ASP A 42 7.37 25.34 11.44
N ARG A 43 7.64 24.13 11.95
CA ARG A 43 9.01 23.66 12.24
C ARG A 43 9.36 22.43 11.42
N LEU A 44 10.54 22.49 10.82
CA LEU A 44 11.16 21.35 10.15
C LEU A 44 11.68 20.34 11.18
N ARG A 45 11.45 19.06 10.91
CA ARG A 45 12.00 17.95 11.68
C ARG A 45 12.51 16.88 10.75
N GLU A 46 13.63 16.27 11.13
CA GLU A 46 14.14 15.06 10.49
C GLU A 46 13.74 13.83 11.30
N LEU A 47 13.32 12.78 10.62
CA LEU A 47 12.95 11.50 11.21
C LEU A 47 13.63 10.37 10.46
N ALA A 48 14.19 9.41 11.18
CA ALA A 48 14.58 8.12 10.62
C ALA A 48 13.39 7.16 10.74
N ILE A 49 13.05 6.47 9.64
CA ILE A 49 12.05 5.40 9.65
C ILE A 49 12.64 4.16 8.99
N THR A 50 12.17 2.98 9.41
CA THR A 50 12.46 1.73 8.72
C THR A 50 11.14 1.15 8.23
N PRO A 51 10.81 1.24 6.93
CA PRO A 51 9.57 0.71 6.40
C PRO A 51 9.49 -0.80 6.65
N GLY A 52 8.39 -1.25 7.22
CA GLY A 52 8.08 -2.67 7.34
C GLY A 52 7.65 -3.28 5.99
N PRO A 53 7.46 -4.61 5.94
CA PRO A 53 6.83 -5.25 4.78
C PRO A 53 5.42 -4.73 4.55
N VAL A 54 4.98 -4.71 3.29
CA VAL A 54 3.61 -4.29 2.93
C VAL A 54 2.61 -5.31 3.48
N ALA A 55 1.67 -4.84 4.30
CA ALA A 55 0.59 -5.67 4.81
C ALA A 55 -0.53 -5.86 3.77
N VAL A 56 -1.15 -7.04 3.75
CA VAL A 56 -2.37 -7.28 2.96
C VAL A 56 -3.51 -6.43 3.53
N LYS A 57 -4.02 -5.49 2.73
CA LYS A 57 -5.12 -4.59 3.15
C LYS A 57 -6.50 -5.05 2.67
N ALA A 58 -6.54 -5.76 1.55
CA ALA A 58 -7.78 -6.20 0.92
C ALA A 58 -7.54 -7.47 0.11
N TRP A 59 -8.61 -8.22 -0.11
CA TRP A 59 -8.65 -9.39 -0.97
C TRP A 59 -9.62 -9.12 -2.11
N SER A 60 -9.23 -9.52 -3.31
CA SER A 60 -10.10 -9.48 -4.49
C SER A 60 -10.51 -10.89 -4.87
N LEU A 61 -11.81 -11.11 -5.07
CA LEU A 61 -12.29 -12.35 -5.67
C LEU A 61 -12.16 -12.24 -7.18
N VAL A 62 -11.28 -13.06 -7.76
CA VAL A 62 -11.05 -13.16 -9.20
C VAL A 62 -11.46 -14.53 -9.69
N ALA A 63 -12.00 -14.59 -10.91
CA ALA A 63 -12.29 -15.86 -11.55
C ALA A 63 -10.97 -16.58 -11.85
N ASP A 64 -10.86 -17.83 -11.40
CA ASP A 64 -9.74 -18.69 -11.79
C ASP A 64 -9.90 -19.10 -13.26
N PRO A 65 -8.97 -18.71 -14.16
CA PRO A 65 -9.04 -19.08 -15.57
C PRO A 65 -8.83 -20.59 -15.80
N ALA A 66 -8.25 -21.31 -14.85
CA ALA A 66 -8.06 -22.76 -14.91
C ALA A 66 -9.24 -23.55 -14.30
N ALA A 67 -10.30 -22.87 -13.84
CA ALA A 67 -11.45 -23.53 -13.26
C ALA A 67 -12.16 -24.43 -14.29
N SER A 68 -12.42 -25.68 -13.88
CA SER A 68 -13.25 -26.59 -14.66
C SER A 68 -14.70 -26.08 -14.76
N ALA A 69 -15.43 -26.57 -15.77
CA ALA A 69 -16.85 -26.23 -15.95
C ALA A 69 -17.68 -26.55 -14.69
N ALA A 70 -17.39 -27.66 -14.01
CA ALA A 70 -18.07 -28.04 -12.78
C ALA A 70 -17.82 -27.04 -11.63
N GLN A 71 -16.58 -26.56 -11.48
CA GLN A 71 -16.21 -25.55 -10.49
C GLN A 71 -16.84 -24.18 -10.79
N VAL A 72 -16.91 -23.79 -12.07
CA VAL A 72 -17.61 -22.57 -12.49
C VAL A 72 -19.10 -22.63 -12.18
N GLN A 73 -19.75 -23.77 -12.45
CA GLN A 73 -21.17 -23.97 -12.17
C GLN A 73 -21.45 -24.02 -10.66
N ALA A 74 -20.57 -24.64 -9.86
CA ALA A 74 -20.64 -24.61 -8.40
C ALA A 74 -20.54 -23.17 -7.87
N ARG A 75 -19.59 -22.36 -8.37
CA ARG A 75 -19.47 -20.94 -8.04
C ARG A 75 -20.75 -20.17 -8.36
N GLN A 76 -21.34 -20.37 -9.54
CA GLN A 76 -22.57 -19.69 -9.94
C GLN A 76 -23.74 -20.04 -9.01
N ARG A 77 -23.93 -21.32 -8.69
CA ARG A 77 -24.95 -21.76 -7.74
C ARG A 77 -24.77 -21.14 -6.36
N TRP A 78 -23.54 -21.12 -5.87
CA TRP A 78 -23.21 -20.53 -4.57
C TRP A 78 -23.47 -19.01 -4.54
N LEU A 79 -23.02 -18.27 -5.56
CA LEU A 79 -23.24 -16.83 -5.65
C LEU A 79 -24.72 -16.44 -5.83
N LEU A 80 -25.54 -17.32 -6.42
CA LEU A 80 -26.98 -17.13 -6.58
C LEU A 80 -27.81 -17.72 -5.43
N LEU A 81 -27.18 -18.22 -4.36
CA LEU A 81 -27.82 -18.83 -3.19
C LEU A 81 -28.76 -20.00 -3.54
N GLN A 82 -28.46 -20.75 -4.58
CA GLN A 82 -29.24 -21.92 -4.97
C GLN A 82 -28.84 -23.13 -4.10
N ALA A 83 -29.83 -23.80 -3.51
CA ALA A 83 -29.65 -25.04 -2.76
C ALA A 83 -29.07 -26.15 -3.66
N PRO A 84 -28.33 -27.13 -3.10
CA PRO A 84 -27.68 -28.20 -3.87
C PRO A 84 -28.65 -29.03 -4.72
#